data_AF-A0AAN9G608-F1
#
_entry.id   AF-A0AAN9G608-F1
#
_cell.length_a   1.000
_cell.length_b   1.000
_cell.length_c   1.000
_cell.angle_alpha   90.00
_cell.angle_beta   90.00
_cell.angle_gamma   90.00
#
_symmetry.space_group_name_H-M   'P 1'
#
loop_
_entity.id
_entity.type
_entity.pdbx_description
1 polymer ?
#
loop_
_entity_poly.entity_id
_entity_poly.type
_entity_poly.pdbx_seq_one_letter_code
_entity_poly.pdbx_strand_id
1 'polypeptide(L)'
;MNKEKLEEMTPAQQLQWEQQHRPECSINHQGSVKSMERDAALELWGRSVERHNLRYRTMLSDGDSTAFNAVAAAQPYGPTRPITKLECTNHLPKRMGTALRKAAKDGRLGGRGEGRLTKEQCQRLQNYFRSAILNNLEDQRAIEQAIWATFFHVTSTDEDPHHDRCPAGPASWCFFQRARAEGQPPPPHAGHNGTALSRKVSHAVLPIYRRLTNPILLKRVAHGKTQNSNEHAQCHVGTLPQRSLCWERPGGSSHR
;
A
#
# COMPACT_ATOMS: atom_id res chain seq x y z
N MET A 1 18.25 13.69 -25.89
CA MET A 1 18.50 12.79 -27.05
C MET A 1 17.83 11.44 -26.74
N ASN A 2 16.99 10.88 -27.61
CA ASN A 2 16.39 9.55 -27.34
C ASN A 2 17.40 8.43 -27.67
N LYS A 3 17.27 7.27 -27.02
CA LYS A 3 18.25 6.17 -27.10
C LYS A 3 18.49 5.67 -28.53
N GLU A 4 17.42 5.61 -29.31
CA GLU A 4 17.43 5.20 -30.73
C GLU A 4 18.34 6.11 -31.59
N LYS A 5 18.35 7.42 -31.33
CA LYS A 5 19.22 8.37 -32.06
C LYS A 5 20.70 8.28 -31.67
N LEU A 6 21.01 7.74 -30.49
CA LEU A 6 22.39 7.47 -30.07
C LEU A 6 22.92 6.19 -30.70
N GLU A 7 22.07 5.18 -30.86
CA GLU A 7 22.42 3.86 -31.42
C GLU A 7 22.70 3.93 -32.94
N GLU A 8 22.19 4.96 -33.63
CA GLU A 8 22.46 5.24 -35.05
C GLU A 8 23.73 6.06 -35.31
N MET A 9 24.39 6.57 -34.26
CA MET A 9 25.60 7.40 -34.37
C MET A 9 26.88 6.57 -34.47
N THR A 10 27.86 7.08 -35.21
CA THR A 10 29.21 6.53 -35.20
C THR A 10 29.88 6.74 -33.82
N PRO A 11 30.87 5.92 -33.44
CA PRO A 11 31.58 6.08 -32.16
C PRO A 11 32.19 7.49 -31.96
N ALA A 12 32.64 8.14 -33.04
CA ALA A 12 33.17 9.50 -33.00
C ALA A 12 32.08 10.54 -32.69
N GLN A 13 30.88 10.37 -33.26
CA GLN A 13 29.73 11.24 -33.00
C GLN A 13 29.19 11.07 -31.58
N GLN A 14 29.19 9.83 -31.04
CA GLN A 14 28.82 9.57 -29.65
C GLN A 14 29.79 10.25 -28.67
N LEU A 15 31.10 10.15 -28.91
CA LEU A 15 32.12 10.78 -28.07
C LEU A 15 31.99 12.31 -28.07
N GLN A 16 31.75 12.92 -29.24
CA GLN A 16 31.55 14.36 -29.36
C GLN A 16 30.28 14.82 -28.64
N TRP A 17 29.18 14.07 -28.78
CA TRP A 17 27.95 14.34 -28.05
C TRP A 17 28.15 14.22 -26.53
N GLU A 18 28.84 13.19 -26.05
CA GLU A 18 29.10 12.99 -24.62
C GLU A 18 29.93 14.14 -24.04
N GLN A 19 30.96 14.60 -24.75
CA GLN A 19 31.79 15.73 -24.32
C GLN A 19 31.00 17.05 -24.23
N GLN A 20 30.08 17.29 -25.18
CA GLN A 20 29.23 18.49 -25.18
C GLN A 20 28.08 18.40 -24.16
N HIS A 21 27.54 17.21 -23.95
CA HIS A 21 26.39 17.01 -23.08
C HIS A 21 26.77 16.89 -21.61
N ARG A 22 27.93 16.32 -21.28
CA ARG A 22 28.36 16.07 -19.90
C ARG A 22 28.33 17.31 -18.99
N PRO A 23 28.73 18.52 -19.42
CA PRO A 23 28.63 19.74 -18.62
C PRO A 23 27.18 20.18 -18.31
N GLU A 24 26.23 19.82 -19.17
CA GLU A 24 24.81 20.19 -19.06
C GLU A 24 23.93 19.01 -18.59
N CYS A 25 24.54 17.86 -18.33
CA CYS A 25 23.86 16.63 -17.97
C CYS A 25 23.45 16.66 -16.50
N SER A 26 22.14 16.61 -16.25
CA SER A 26 21.55 16.53 -14.91
C SER A 26 21.28 15.09 -14.45
N ILE A 27 21.68 14.08 -15.24
CA ILE A 27 21.51 12.67 -14.87
C ILE A 27 22.46 12.34 -13.72
N ASN A 28 21.89 12.00 -12.57
CA ASN A 28 22.60 11.62 -11.36
C ASN A 28 22.48 10.13 -11.01
N HIS A 29 21.81 9.35 -11.86
CA HIS A 29 21.57 7.92 -11.65
C HIS A 29 21.80 7.13 -12.92
N GLN A 30 22.48 5.99 -12.79
CA GLN A 30 22.64 5.02 -13.87
C GLN A 30 21.82 3.77 -13.57
N GLY A 31 20.89 3.42 -14.46
CA GLY A 31 20.04 2.24 -14.32
C GLY A 31 18.56 2.56 -14.52
N SER A 32 17.70 1.62 -14.10
CA SER A 32 16.25 1.76 -14.26
C SER A 32 15.65 2.76 -13.27
N VAL A 33 14.53 3.39 -13.65
CA VAL A 33 13.74 4.25 -12.73
C VAL A 33 13.34 3.50 -11.44
N LYS A 34 13.13 2.18 -11.53
CA LYS A 34 12.80 1.34 -10.37
C LYS A 34 13.99 1.14 -9.42
N SER A 35 15.23 1.16 -9.93
CA SER A 35 16.42 1.02 -9.08
C SER A 35 16.81 2.33 -8.40
N MET A 36 16.38 3.49 -8.93
CA MET A 36 16.63 4.80 -8.34
C MET A 36 16.24 4.87 -6.85
N GLU A 37 15.06 4.34 -6.48
CA GLU A 37 14.63 4.35 -5.08
C GLU A 37 15.61 3.60 -4.17
N ARG A 38 16.01 2.41 -4.61
CA ARG A 38 16.92 1.53 -3.88
C ARG A 38 18.29 2.20 -3.73
N ASP A 39 18.82 2.71 -4.83
CA ASP A 39 20.16 3.26 -4.89
C ASP A 39 20.24 4.59 -4.11
N ALA A 40 19.22 5.45 -4.24
CA ALA A 40 19.10 6.68 -3.44
C ALA A 40 18.95 6.38 -1.94
N ALA A 41 18.21 5.32 -1.57
CA ALA A 41 18.10 4.91 -0.17
C ALA A 41 19.47 4.43 0.38
N LEU A 42 20.21 3.60 -0.36
CA LEU A 42 21.55 3.18 0.07
C LEU A 42 22.49 4.37 0.28
N GLU A 43 22.51 5.31 -0.67
CA GLU A 43 23.33 6.52 -0.61
C GLU A 43 22.95 7.42 0.57
N LEU A 44 21.65 7.67 0.77
CA LEU A 44 21.16 8.50 1.87
C LEU A 44 21.53 7.92 3.24
N TRP A 45 21.38 6.60 3.41
CA TRP A 45 21.67 5.95 4.68
C TRP A 45 23.17 5.85 4.93
N GLY A 46 24.01 5.62 3.92
CA GLY A 46 25.47 5.68 4.04
C GLY A 46 25.96 7.08 4.44
N ARG A 47 25.51 8.11 3.73
CA ARG A 47 25.90 9.51 3.98
C ARG A 47 25.50 10.05 5.34
N SER A 48 24.45 9.51 5.95
CA SER A 48 23.97 9.98 7.26
C SER A 48 25.06 9.94 8.34
N VAL A 49 25.92 8.93 8.32
CA VAL A 49 27.06 8.81 9.26
C VAL A 49 28.22 9.68 8.80
N GLU A 50 28.59 9.56 7.53
CA GLU A 50 29.75 10.26 6.95
C GLU A 50 29.66 11.78 7.08
N ARG A 51 28.48 12.36 6.81
CA ARG A 51 28.30 13.82 6.71
C ARG A 51 27.70 14.45 7.96
N HIS A 52 26.91 13.69 8.71
CA HIS A 52 26.09 14.25 9.79
C HIS A 52 26.22 13.51 11.12
N ASN A 53 27.02 12.43 11.18
CA ASN A 53 27.15 11.57 12.36
C ASN A 53 25.78 11.14 12.94
N LEU A 54 24.79 10.96 12.06
CA LEU A 54 23.41 10.66 12.42
C LEU A 54 23.06 9.22 12.03
N ARG A 55 22.17 8.61 12.82
CA ARG A 55 21.68 7.25 12.59
C ARG A 55 20.17 7.24 12.52
N TYR A 56 19.62 6.80 11.38
CA TYR A 56 18.21 6.51 11.25
C TYR A 56 17.87 5.20 11.95
N ARG A 57 16.70 5.12 12.59
CA ARG A 57 16.26 3.90 13.30
C ARG A 57 15.16 3.14 12.55
N THR A 58 14.33 3.87 11.82
CA THR A 58 13.12 3.36 11.19
C THR A 58 13.04 3.81 9.75
N MET A 59 12.60 2.92 8.87
CA MET A 59 12.28 3.25 7.48
C MET A 59 10.79 2.99 7.25
N LEU A 60 10.06 4.01 6.82
CA LEU A 60 8.69 3.87 6.33
C LEU A 60 8.73 3.45 4.86
N SER A 61 8.10 2.34 4.53
CA SER A 61 8.06 1.86 3.15
C SER A 61 6.75 1.15 2.83
N ASP A 62 6.57 0.88 1.55
CA ASP A 62 5.59 -0.08 1.07
C ASP A 62 5.94 -1.53 1.47
N GLY A 63 5.03 -2.45 1.15
CA GLY A 63 5.09 -3.85 1.60
C GLY A 63 6.25 -4.63 1.08
N ASP A 64 6.39 -4.62 -0.23
CA ASP A 64 7.52 -5.20 -0.92
C ASP A 64 8.41 -4.05 -1.37
N SER A 65 9.23 -3.57 -0.45
CA SER A 65 10.15 -2.44 -0.71
C SER A 65 11.54 -2.99 -0.94
N THR A 66 11.96 -2.98 -2.20
CA THR A 66 13.32 -3.32 -2.62
C THR A 66 14.36 -2.41 -1.96
N ALA A 67 14.00 -1.14 -1.73
CA ALA A 67 14.85 -0.17 -1.04
C ALA A 67 15.07 -0.52 0.43
N PHE A 68 14.01 -0.87 1.17
CA PHE A 68 14.17 -1.36 2.54
C PHE A 68 15.05 -2.61 2.59
N ASN A 69 14.80 -3.59 1.71
CA ASN A 69 15.57 -4.82 1.68
C ASN A 69 17.06 -4.56 1.42
N ALA A 70 17.38 -3.66 0.49
CA ALA A 70 18.76 -3.28 0.20
C ALA A 70 19.43 -2.58 1.38
N VAL A 71 18.75 -1.59 2.00
CA VAL A 71 19.26 -0.87 3.17
C VAL A 71 19.47 -1.81 4.37
N ALA A 72 18.53 -2.72 4.61
CA ALA A 72 18.65 -3.72 5.68
C ALA A 72 19.82 -4.68 5.44
N ALA A 73 20.05 -5.09 4.18
CA ALA A 73 21.17 -5.95 3.81
C ALA A 73 22.53 -5.22 3.90
N ALA A 74 22.57 -3.93 3.56
CA ALA A 74 23.79 -3.13 3.60
C ALA A 74 24.28 -2.84 5.02
N GLN A 75 23.41 -2.96 6.04
CA GLN A 75 23.74 -2.73 7.46
C GLN A 75 24.59 -1.47 7.69
N PRO A 76 24.12 -0.27 7.28
CA PRO A 76 24.94 0.95 7.30
C PRO A 76 25.45 1.35 8.69
N TYR A 77 24.86 0.80 9.75
CA TYR A 77 25.23 1.07 11.15
C TYR A 77 25.77 -0.17 11.88
N GLY A 78 26.10 -1.23 11.13
CA GLY A 78 26.57 -2.51 11.64
C GLY A 78 25.45 -3.47 12.08
N PRO A 79 25.80 -4.74 12.36
CA PRO A 79 24.84 -5.81 12.63
C PRO A 79 24.09 -5.66 13.96
N THR A 80 24.66 -4.94 14.92
CA THR A 80 24.06 -4.72 16.24
C THR A 80 22.98 -3.64 16.25
N ARG A 81 22.79 -2.93 15.13
CA ARG A 81 21.87 -1.78 15.01
C ARG A 81 20.94 -1.95 13.80
N PRO A 82 20.07 -2.97 13.80
CA PRO A 82 19.18 -3.23 12.68
C PRO A 82 18.14 -2.13 12.52
N ILE A 83 17.76 -1.89 11.26
CA ILE A 83 16.81 -0.87 10.87
C ILE A 83 15.40 -1.45 10.98
N THR A 84 14.52 -0.75 11.69
CA THR A 84 13.13 -1.19 11.88
C THR A 84 12.27 -0.77 10.70
N LYS A 85 11.55 -1.73 10.11
CA LYS A 85 10.57 -1.45 9.06
C LYS A 85 9.25 -0.93 9.65
N LEU A 86 8.77 0.20 9.11
CA LEU A 86 7.39 0.65 9.25
C LEU A 86 6.66 0.46 7.91
N GLU A 87 5.39 0.12 7.98
CA GLU A 87 4.55 -0.13 6.80
C GLU A 87 3.67 1.09 6.53
N CYS A 88 3.58 1.51 5.27
CA CYS A 88 2.67 2.56 4.85
C CYS A 88 1.22 2.17 5.14
N THR A 89 0.55 2.97 5.97
CA THR A 89 -0.81 2.68 6.45
C THR A 89 -1.83 2.62 5.31
N ASN A 90 -1.66 3.44 4.27
CA ASN A 90 -2.51 3.43 3.08
C ASN A 90 -2.26 2.22 2.17
N HIS A 91 -1.10 1.57 2.29
CA HIS A 91 -0.73 0.47 1.41
C HIS A 91 -1.39 -0.85 1.85
N LEU A 92 -1.58 -1.08 3.15
CA LEU A 92 -2.19 -2.32 3.64
C LEU A 92 -3.64 -2.53 3.15
N PRO A 93 -4.55 -1.52 3.19
CA PRO A 93 -5.87 -1.64 2.57
C PRO A 93 -5.81 -1.84 1.04
N LYS A 94 -4.84 -1.25 0.34
CA LYS A 94 -4.65 -1.50 -1.10
C LYS A 94 -4.32 -2.98 -1.35
N ARG A 95 -3.50 -3.61 -0.50
CA ARG A 95 -3.25 -5.07 -0.57
C ARG A 95 -4.52 -5.88 -0.38
N MET A 96 -5.39 -5.51 0.57
CA MET A 96 -6.70 -6.13 0.76
C MET A 96 -7.52 -6.06 -0.53
N GLY A 97 -7.71 -4.86 -1.10
CA GLY A 97 -8.46 -4.69 -2.34
C GLY A 97 -7.88 -5.50 -3.51
N THR A 98 -6.56 -5.53 -3.67
CA THR A 98 -5.89 -6.31 -4.73
C THR A 98 -6.09 -7.81 -4.52
N ALA A 99 -5.97 -8.30 -3.28
CA ALA A 99 -6.21 -9.71 -2.97
C ALA A 99 -7.67 -10.12 -3.20
N LEU A 100 -8.64 -9.28 -2.84
CA LEU A 100 -10.06 -9.52 -3.09
C LEU A 100 -10.37 -9.60 -4.59
N ARG A 101 -9.87 -8.64 -5.38
CA ARG A 101 -10.03 -8.64 -6.84
C ARG A 101 -9.39 -9.86 -7.50
N LYS A 102 -8.22 -10.30 -7.01
CA LYS A 102 -7.57 -11.52 -7.47
C LYS A 102 -8.42 -12.76 -7.12
N ALA A 103 -8.91 -12.87 -5.90
CA ALA A 103 -9.81 -13.97 -5.49
C ALA A 103 -11.12 -13.97 -6.30
N ALA A 104 -11.67 -12.80 -6.63
CA ALA A 104 -12.83 -12.63 -7.48
C ALA A 104 -12.62 -13.25 -8.87
N LYS A 105 -11.45 -13.00 -9.47
CA LYS A 105 -11.05 -13.51 -10.79
C LYS A 105 -10.74 -15.01 -10.74
N ASP A 106 -9.79 -15.39 -9.89
CA ASP A 106 -9.23 -16.75 -9.84
C ASP A 106 -10.27 -17.77 -9.35
N GLY A 107 -11.07 -17.41 -8.36
CA GLY A 107 -12.10 -18.28 -7.79
C GLY A 107 -13.45 -18.22 -8.50
N ARG A 108 -13.59 -17.44 -9.58
CA ARG A 108 -14.89 -17.14 -10.23
C ARG A 108 -15.94 -16.65 -9.21
N LEU A 109 -15.49 -15.82 -8.26
CA LEU A 109 -16.29 -15.31 -7.14
C LEU A 109 -16.89 -13.92 -7.42
N GLY A 110 -16.49 -13.27 -8.51
CA GLY A 110 -17.13 -12.06 -9.02
C GLY A 110 -18.38 -12.34 -9.86
N GLY A 111 -18.85 -11.34 -10.60
CA GLY A 111 -20.00 -11.43 -11.51
C GLY A 111 -21.31 -10.92 -10.92
N ARG A 112 -22.43 -11.20 -11.61
CA ARG A 112 -23.79 -10.82 -11.16
C ARG A 112 -24.26 -11.75 -10.03
N GLY A 113 -25.04 -11.20 -9.12
CA GLY A 113 -25.64 -11.94 -8.00
C GLY A 113 -25.27 -11.36 -6.63
N GLU A 114 -26.16 -11.52 -5.68
CA GLU A 114 -25.94 -11.13 -4.30
C GLU A 114 -24.81 -11.95 -3.65
N GLY A 115 -24.08 -11.35 -2.72
CA GLY A 115 -23.03 -12.05 -2.00
C GLY A 115 -21.75 -12.32 -2.80
N ARG A 116 -21.55 -11.67 -3.96
CA ARG A 116 -20.38 -11.85 -4.84
C ARG A 116 -19.36 -10.72 -4.71
N LEU A 117 -18.11 -11.02 -5.06
CA LEU A 117 -17.02 -10.02 -5.09
C LEU A 117 -17.06 -9.18 -6.37
N THR A 118 -18.06 -8.30 -6.49
CA THR A 118 -18.06 -7.26 -7.54
C THR A 118 -16.93 -6.25 -7.28
N LYS A 119 -16.65 -5.39 -8.27
CA LYS A 119 -15.65 -4.32 -8.10
C LYS A 119 -16.03 -3.38 -6.95
N GLU A 120 -17.32 -3.05 -6.87
CA GLU A 120 -17.92 -2.19 -5.84
C GLU A 120 -17.83 -2.87 -4.47
N GLN A 121 -18.13 -4.17 -4.39
CA GLN A 121 -17.98 -4.93 -3.13
C GLN A 121 -16.53 -4.99 -2.67
N CYS A 122 -15.58 -5.26 -3.58
CA CYS A 122 -14.16 -5.21 -3.25
C CYS A 122 -13.75 -3.84 -2.69
N GLN A 123 -14.29 -2.75 -3.27
CA GLN A 123 -14.02 -1.39 -2.80
C GLN A 123 -14.63 -1.13 -1.41
N ARG A 124 -15.86 -1.57 -1.16
CA ARG A 124 -16.52 -1.45 0.16
C ARG A 124 -15.75 -2.18 1.25
N LEU A 125 -15.37 -3.44 1.00
CA LEU A 125 -14.55 -4.24 1.92
C LEU A 125 -13.18 -3.60 2.17
N GLN A 126 -12.54 -3.08 1.12
CA GLN A 126 -11.28 -2.32 1.25
C GLN A 126 -11.47 -1.07 2.12
N ASN A 127 -12.58 -0.35 1.99
CA ASN A 127 -12.87 0.85 2.77
C ASN A 127 -13.19 0.54 4.24
N TYR A 128 -13.93 -0.54 4.51
CA TYR A 128 -14.15 -1.04 5.87
C TYR A 128 -12.82 -1.43 6.52
N PHE A 129 -11.99 -2.19 5.81
CA PHE A 129 -10.66 -2.56 6.28
C PHE A 129 -9.77 -1.33 6.55
N ARG A 130 -9.79 -0.32 5.67
CA ARG A 130 -9.10 0.96 5.88
C ARG A 130 -9.60 1.68 7.13
N SER A 131 -10.92 1.78 7.30
CA SER A 131 -11.52 2.50 8.44
C SER A 131 -11.22 1.79 9.76
N ALA A 132 -11.25 0.45 9.77
CA ALA A 132 -10.86 -0.34 10.93
C ALA A 132 -9.42 -0.05 11.39
N ILE A 133 -8.49 0.17 10.45
CA ILE A 133 -7.11 0.57 10.79
C ILE A 133 -7.06 2.02 11.28
N LEU A 134 -7.61 2.96 10.51
CA LEU A 134 -7.43 4.39 10.77
C LEU A 134 -8.15 4.88 12.04
N ASN A 135 -9.26 4.26 12.40
CA ASN A 135 -10.04 4.65 13.58
C ASN A 135 -9.49 4.03 14.88
N ASN A 136 -8.48 3.14 14.79
CA ASN A 136 -7.93 2.40 15.92
C ASN A 136 -6.40 2.46 15.94
N LEU A 137 -5.79 3.50 15.37
CA LEU A 137 -4.34 3.67 15.37
C LEU A 137 -3.77 3.61 16.80
N GLU A 138 -2.47 3.36 16.88
CA GLU A 138 -1.71 3.20 18.13
C GLU A 138 -2.02 1.93 18.93
N ASP A 139 -3.22 1.35 18.80
CA ASP A 139 -3.62 0.09 19.43
C ASP A 139 -3.73 -1.06 18.41
N GLN A 140 -2.69 -1.89 18.36
CA GLN A 140 -2.63 -3.06 17.50
C GLN A 140 -3.81 -4.02 17.73
N ARG A 141 -4.25 -4.21 18.97
CA ARG A 141 -5.32 -5.15 19.33
C ARG A 141 -6.67 -4.58 18.91
N ALA A 142 -6.88 -3.27 19.09
CA ALA A 142 -8.09 -2.61 18.61
C ALA A 142 -8.19 -2.66 17.07
N ILE A 143 -7.08 -2.47 16.34
CA ILE A 143 -7.04 -2.65 14.87
C ILE A 143 -7.47 -4.07 14.50
N GLU A 144 -6.89 -5.08 15.14
CA GLU A 144 -7.22 -6.48 14.87
C GLU A 144 -8.70 -6.77 15.12
N GLN A 145 -9.23 -6.34 16.27
CA GLN A 145 -10.63 -6.54 16.64
C GLN A 145 -11.58 -5.85 15.66
N ALA A 146 -11.27 -4.60 15.27
CA ALA A 146 -12.07 -3.85 14.31
C ALA A 146 -12.05 -4.49 12.91
N ILE A 147 -10.89 -5.00 12.45
CA ILE A 147 -10.80 -5.72 11.17
C ILE A 147 -11.62 -7.02 11.22
N TRP A 148 -11.56 -7.76 12.33
CA TRP A 148 -12.38 -8.96 12.45
C TRP A 148 -13.86 -8.63 12.55
N ALA A 149 -14.25 -7.53 13.20
CA ALA A 149 -15.63 -7.07 13.23
C ALA A 149 -16.20 -6.84 11.83
N THR A 150 -15.41 -6.26 10.90
CA THR A 150 -15.86 -6.09 9.52
C THR A 150 -16.04 -7.44 8.82
N PHE A 151 -15.15 -8.41 9.03
CA PHE A 151 -15.29 -9.76 8.47
C PHE A 151 -16.56 -10.46 8.97
N PHE A 152 -16.79 -10.47 10.29
CA PHE A 152 -17.96 -11.11 10.88
C PHE A 152 -19.26 -10.43 10.42
N HIS A 153 -19.28 -9.10 10.37
CA HIS A 153 -20.44 -8.37 9.85
C HIS A 153 -20.81 -8.74 8.41
N VAL A 154 -19.82 -8.84 7.50
CA VAL A 154 -20.11 -9.15 6.09
C VAL A 154 -20.45 -10.61 5.84
N THR A 155 -20.23 -11.48 6.83
CA THR A 155 -20.58 -12.91 6.76
C THR A 155 -21.83 -13.26 7.57
N SER A 156 -22.39 -12.28 8.30
CA SER A 156 -23.58 -12.40 9.13
C SER A 156 -24.86 -12.60 8.30
N THR A 157 -25.76 -13.45 8.78
CA THR A 157 -27.11 -13.65 8.23
C THR A 157 -28.17 -13.53 9.34
N ASP A 158 -29.45 -13.58 8.97
CA ASP A 158 -30.55 -13.55 9.94
C ASP A 158 -30.55 -14.82 10.82
N GLU A 159 -30.18 -15.97 10.25
CA GLU A 159 -30.09 -17.26 10.95
C GLU A 159 -28.84 -17.38 11.82
N ASP A 160 -27.76 -16.69 11.45
CA ASP A 160 -26.46 -16.74 12.13
C ASP A 160 -25.88 -15.32 12.28
N PRO A 161 -26.42 -14.51 13.22
CA PRO A 161 -26.06 -13.10 13.37
C PRO A 161 -24.72 -12.93 14.08
N HIS A 162 -23.80 -12.17 13.48
CA HIS A 162 -22.43 -11.98 13.95
C HIS A 162 -22.08 -10.49 14.18
N HIS A 163 -22.92 -9.78 14.93
CA HIS A 163 -22.78 -8.34 15.13
C HIS A 163 -22.10 -7.93 16.44
N ASP A 164 -21.78 -8.86 17.32
CA ASP A 164 -21.26 -8.57 18.67
C ASP A 164 -19.93 -7.81 18.68
N ARG A 165 -19.14 -7.96 17.62
CA ARG A 165 -17.84 -7.26 17.47
C ARG A 165 -17.97 -5.90 16.80
N CYS A 166 -19.14 -5.57 16.25
CA CYS A 166 -19.36 -4.26 15.66
C CYS A 166 -19.43 -3.20 16.77
N PRO A 167 -19.01 -1.95 16.49
CA PRO A 167 -19.15 -0.85 17.46
C PRO A 167 -20.58 -0.73 17.95
N ALA A 168 -20.77 -0.54 19.26
CA ALA A 168 -22.09 -0.31 19.83
C ALA A 168 -22.53 1.16 19.69
N GLY A 169 -23.82 1.41 19.87
CA GLY A 169 -24.38 2.76 19.93
C GLY A 169 -25.04 3.24 18.63
N PRO A 170 -25.78 4.37 18.70
CA PRO A 170 -26.55 4.89 17.56
C PRO A 170 -25.67 5.39 16.41
N ALA A 171 -24.41 5.75 16.69
CA ALA A 171 -23.44 6.15 15.68
C ALA A 171 -22.74 4.95 14.99
N SER A 172 -23.14 3.71 15.30
CA SER A 172 -22.53 2.52 14.70
C SER A 172 -22.76 2.47 13.19
N TRP A 173 -21.73 2.08 12.45
CA TRP A 173 -21.88 1.75 11.04
C TRP A 173 -22.69 0.45 10.84
N CYS A 174 -22.81 -0.38 11.88
CA CYS A 174 -23.59 -1.62 11.86
C CYS A 174 -25.06 -1.34 12.18
N PHE A 175 -25.94 -1.67 11.22
CA PHE A 175 -27.39 -1.48 11.37
C PHE A 175 -27.96 -2.21 12.60
N PHE A 176 -27.46 -3.41 12.89
CA PHE A 176 -27.92 -4.25 14.00
C PHE A 176 -27.62 -3.58 15.34
N GLN A 177 -26.40 -3.04 15.49
CA GLN A 177 -26.00 -2.35 16.71
C GLN A 177 -26.71 -1.02 16.91
N ARG A 178 -27.05 -0.31 15.82
CA ARG A 178 -27.88 0.91 15.90
C ARG A 178 -29.27 0.61 16.42
N ALA A 179 -29.97 -0.35 15.82
CA ALA A 179 -31.31 -0.75 16.27
C ALA A 179 -31.30 -1.18 17.74
N ARG A 180 -30.30 -1.98 18.14
CA ARG A 180 -30.15 -2.41 19.54
C ARG A 180 -29.91 -1.25 20.50
N ALA A 181 -29.16 -0.21 20.09
CA ALA A 181 -28.93 0.97 20.90
C ALA A 181 -30.18 1.87 21.03
N GLU A 182 -31.07 1.84 20.04
CA GLU A 182 -32.35 2.55 20.04
C GLU A 182 -33.48 1.77 20.73
N GLY A 183 -33.19 0.57 21.24
CA GLY A 183 -34.19 -0.33 21.84
C GLY A 183 -35.17 -0.93 20.83
N GLN A 184 -34.84 -0.91 19.54
CA GLN A 184 -35.65 -1.43 18.46
C GLN A 184 -35.19 -2.84 18.05
N PRO A 185 -36.11 -3.69 17.55
CA PRO A 185 -35.72 -4.96 16.94
C PRO A 185 -34.82 -4.70 15.71
N PRO A 186 -33.69 -5.40 15.56
CA PRO A 186 -32.86 -5.28 14.37
C PRO A 186 -33.63 -5.62 13.09
N PRO A 187 -33.51 -4.83 12.01
CA PRO A 187 -34.13 -5.17 10.73
C PRO A 187 -33.45 -6.41 10.12
N PRO A 188 -34.08 -7.07 9.14
CA PRO A 188 -33.48 -8.21 8.46
C PRO A 188 -32.23 -7.81 7.69
N HIS A 189 -31.31 -8.76 7.49
CA HIS A 189 -30.07 -8.51 6.74
C HIS A 189 -30.34 -8.11 5.29
N ALA A 190 -31.40 -8.67 4.69
CA ALA A 190 -31.86 -8.31 3.35
C ALA A 190 -32.15 -6.80 3.29
N GLY A 191 -31.52 -6.11 2.34
CA GLY A 191 -31.64 -4.65 2.17
C GLY A 191 -30.85 -3.79 3.17
N HIS A 192 -30.39 -4.34 4.30
CA HIS A 192 -29.69 -3.58 5.35
C HIS A 192 -28.20 -3.92 5.45
N ASN A 193 -27.78 -5.11 5.00
CA ASN A 193 -26.38 -5.47 4.84
C ASN A 193 -25.97 -5.48 3.37
N GLY A 194 -25.79 -4.29 2.79
CA GLY A 194 -25.33 -4.19 1.40
C GLY A 194 -23.92 -4.76 1.14
N THR A 195 -23.18 -5.17 2.18
CA THR A 195 -21.86 -5.80 2.10
C THR A 195 -21.88 -7.32 2.33
N ALA A 196 -23.06 -7.93 2.47
CA ALA A 196 -23.17 -9.36 2.73
C ALA A 196 -22.43 -10.19 1.66
N LEU A 197 -21.78 -11.26 2.10
CA LEU A 197 -21.05 -12.22 1.27
C LEU A 197 -21.72 -13.59 1.34
N SER A 198 -21.80 -14.27 0.20
CA SER A 198 -22.26 -15.66 0.17
C SER A 198 -21.26 -16.57 0.89
N ARG A 199 -21.74 -17.67 1.48
CA ARG A 199 -20.89 -18.63 2.22
C ARG A 199 -19.63 -19.06 1.45
N LYS A 200 -19.78 -19.33 0.14
CA LYS A 200 -18.66 -19.68 -0.75
C LYS A 200 -17.61 -18.57 -0.82
N VAL A 201 -18.04 -17.32 -0.93
CA VAL A 201 -17.17 -16.14 -0.97
C VAL A 201 -16.52 -15.90 0.39
N SER A 202 -17.30 -15.99 1.47
CA SER A 202 -16.83 -15.86 2.85
C SER A 202 -15.66 -16.81 3.15
N HIS A 203 -15.81 -18.08 2.78
CA HIS A 203 -14.75 -19.10 2.95
C HIS A 203 -13.48 -18.75 2.15
N ALA A 204 -13.62 -18.24 0.93
CA ALA A 204 -12.48 -17.90 0.08
C ALA A 204 -11.75 -16.61 0.53
N VAL A 205 -12.47 -15.69 1.19
CA VAL A 205 -11.93 -14.41 1.66
C VAL A 205 -11.28 -14.53 3.04
N LEU A 206 -11.71 -15.49 3.87
CA LEU A 206 -11.16 -15.71 5.22
C LEU A 206 -9.62 -15.81 5.27
N PRO A 207 -8.93 -16.56 4.38
CA PRO A 207 -7.47 -16.61 4.36
C PRO A 207 -6.82 -15.25 4.08
N ILE A 208 -7.49 -14.37 3.32
CA ILE A 208 -6.98 -13.02 3.02
C ILE A 208 -6.99 -12.17 4.29
N TYR A 209 -8.09 -12.21 5.06
CA TYR A 209 -8.17 -11.54 6.35
C TYR A 209 -7.10 -12.06 7.30
N ARG A 210 -7.01 -13.39 7.50
CA ARG A 210 -5.97 -13.99 8.38
C ARG A 210 -4.56 -13.53 8.04
N ARG A 211 -4.21 -13.50 6.75
CA ARG A 211 -2.88 -13.07 6.30
C ARG A 211 -2.63 -11.57 6.57
N LEU A 212 -3.63 -10.72 6.33
CA LEU A 212 -3.48 -9.26 6.42
C LEU A 212 -3.70 -8.71 7.84
N THR A 213 -4.21 -9.53 8.75
CA THR A 213 -4.35 -9.23 10.19
C THR A 213 -3.20 -9.86 10.99
N ASN A 214 -2.05 -10.15 10.37
CA ASN A 214 -0.87 -10.65 11.06
C ASN A 214 -0.39 -9.62 12.13
N PRO A 215 -0.17 -10.02 13.40
CA PRO A 215 0.25 -9.10 14.47
C PRO A 215 1.47 -8.24 14.16
N ILE A 216 2.50 -8.83 13.52
CA ILE A 216 3.72 -8.10 13.12
C ILE A 216 3.38 -7.04 12.08
N LEU A 217 2.51 -7.36 11.13
CA LEU A 217 2.06 -6.43 10.10
C LEU A 217 1.23 -5.30 10.69
N LEU A 218 0.30 -5.62 11.60
CA LEU A 218 -0.53 -4.62 12.29
C LEU A 218 0.30 -3.66 13.13
N LYS A 219 1.29 -4.18 13.88
CA LYS A 219 2.25 -3.36 14.63
C LYS A 219 2.97 -2.34 13.73
N ARG A 220 3.31 -2.75 12.50
CA ARG A 220 4.01 -1.89 11.54
C ARG A 220 3.13 -0.83 10.88
N VAL A 221 1.80 -0.90 10.99
CA VAL A 221 0.87 0.13 10.46
C VAL A 221 0.21 0.97 11.55
N ALA A 222 0.27 0.56 12.82
CA ALA A 222 -0.39 1.25 13.93
C ALA A 222 0.06 2.71 14.11
N HIS A 223 1.22 3.10 13.57
CA HIS A 223 1.73 4.47 13.61
C HIS A 223 0.97 5.46 12.70
N GLY A 224 0.15 4.98 11.75
CA GLY A 224 -0.72 5.84 10.93
C GLY A 224 -0.03 6.62 9.81
N LYS A 225 1.31 6.64 9.74
CA LYS A 225 2.05 7.39 8.72
C LYS A 225 1.87 6.78 7.34
N THR A 226 1.97 7.64 6.34
CA THR A 226 1.85 7.30 4.92
C THR A 226 3.09 7.78 4.20
N GLN A 227 3.56 7.00 3.24
CA GLN A 227 4.57 7.49 2.31
C GLN A 227 3.92 8.57 1.45
N ASN A 228 4.31 9.83 1.61
CA ASN A 228 3.86 10.90 0.74
C ASN A 228 4.46 10.66 -0.66
N SER A 229 3.62 10.71 -1.70
CA SER A 229 4.07 10.61 -3.09
C SER A 229 5.12 11.68 -3.44
N ASN A 230 5.10 12.81 -2.70
CA ASN A 230 6.02 13.93 -2.88
C ASN A 230 7.26 13.85 -1.95
N GLU A 231 7.37 12.87 -1.03
CA GLU A 231 8.52 12.71 -0.11
C GLU A 231 9.28 11.39 -0.31
N HIS A 232 8.94 10.64 -1.35
CA HIS A 232 9.82 9.57 -1.82
C HIS A 232 11.21 10.15 -2.14
N ALA A 233 12.27 9.36 -2.00
CA ALA A 233 13.66 9.77 -2.27
C ALA A 233 13.84 10.50 -3.62
N GLN A 234 12.92 10.31 -4.57
CA GLN A 234 12.83 11.09 -5.81
C GLN A 234 12.66 12.61 -5.64
N CYS A 235 12.13 13.13 -4.51
CA CYS A 235 11.96 14.58 -4.31
C CYS A 235 13.15 15.24 -3.60
N HIS A 236 13.77 14.57 -2.62
CA HIS A 236 14.82 15.16 -1.78
C HIS A 236 16.24 15.05 -2.34
N VAL A 237 16.46 14.31 -3.43
CA VAL A 237 17.70 14.42 -4.21
C VAL A 237 17.72 15.73 -5.03
N GLY A 238 16.56 16.39 -5.21
CA GLY A 238 16.39 17.62 -5.98
C GLY A 238 16.35 18.92 -5.18
N THR A 239 16.62 18.93 -3.88
CA THR A 239 16.62 20.16 -3.06
C THR A 239 18.00 20.82 -2.94
N LEU A 240 18.79 20.72 -4.01
CA LEU A 240 19.81 21.74 -4.35
C LEU A 240 19.29 22.51 -5.58
N PRO A 241 19.39 23.84 -5.61
CA PRO A 241 18.53 24.66 -6.44
C PRO A 241 18.90 24.54 -7.92
N GLN A 242 17.94 24.13 -8.76
CA GLN A 242 17.35 24.94 -9.84
C GLN A 242 16.69 24.09 -10.95
N ARG A 243 15.43 24.44 -11.21
CA ARG A 243 14.73 24.56 -12.51
C ARG A 243 14.48 23.31 -13.38
N SER A 244 13.20 23.22 -13.78
CA SER A 244 12.60 22.50 -14.93
C SER A 244 12.78 20.98 -15.00
N LEU A 245 11.75 20.27 -14.56
CA LEU A 245 11.50 18.86 -14.90
C LEU A 245 11.04 18.75 -16.37
N CYS A 246 11.84 18.12 -17.22
CA CYS A 246 11.40 17.58 -18.51
C CYS A 246 11.53 16.05 -18.46
N TRP A 247 10.39 15.35 -18.47
CA TRP A 247 10.34 13.91 -18.77
C TRP A 247 9.11 13.63 -19.65
N GLU A 248 9.31 12.91 -20.76
CA GLU A 248 8.26 12.15 -21.45
C GLU A 248 8.52 10.64 -21.31
N ARG A 249 7.44 9.88 -21.20
CA ARG A 249 7.40 8.40 -21.07
C ARG A 249 7.53 7.72 -22.44
N PRO A 250 8.14 6.53 -22.54
CA PRO A 250 8.09 5.73 -23.76
C PRO A 250 6.86 4.79 -23.79
N GLY A 251 6.24 4.69 -24.97
CA GLY A 251 5.51 3.50 -25.41
C GLY A 251 4.00 3.64 -25.58
N GLY A 252 3.57 3.80 -26.83
CA GLY A 252 2.17 3.69 -27.26
C GLY A 252 2.07 3.63 -28.77
N SER A 253 2.30 2.46 -29.34
CA SER A 253 2.02 2.13 -30.74
C SER A 253 0.52 2.23 -31.04
N SER A 254 0.14 2.98 -32.07
CA SER A 254 -1.06 2.69 -32.86
C SER A 254 -0.72 2.76 -34.34
N HIS A 255 -1.06 1.68 -35.04
CA HIS A 255 -0.95 1.52 -36.48
C HIS A 255 -1.75 2.57 -37.27
N ARG A 256 -1.24 2.83 -38.48
CA ARG A 256 -1.86 3.38 -39.71
C ARG A 256 -2.98 4.39 -39.55
#